data_AF-A0A3D4VAP6-F1
#
_entry.id   AF-A0A3D4VAP6-F1
#
_cell.length_a   1.000
_cell.length_b   1.000
_cell.length_c   1.000
_cell.angle_alpha   90.00
_cell.angle_beta   90.00
_cell.angle_gamma   90.00
#
_symmetry.space_group_name_H-M   'P 1'
#
loop_
_entity.id
_entity.type
_entity.pdbx_description
1 polymer ?
#
loop_
_entity_poly.entity_id
_entity_poly.type
_entity_poly.pdbx_seq_one_letter_code
_entity_poly.pdbx_strand_id
1 'polypeptide(L)'
;MILRSVLKVLVLTAGISAFSVLVASPASAQETRVSGVVQVSTTQRPLAGAEILVAGTALQARTDSLGRFELVPVKPGRVQLVVRSLGHREHLRELEVPVHGVEGLVVLLEPITELQRVETRADPLAGKPNLRAFEERKKFGTGRFLDSTQLGYPDPLLWNTLLTQRIPGLRQIAVGSKRVYASSRGAVSINQMPRGDMIDRGNRAPVACYIAIIVDGIRLYSSGPDETLLDINRMGLGRVLAAEYYSVSQLPPEFNRSGTAPCGTLVLWTQY
;
A
#
# COMPACT_ATOMS: atom_id res chain seq x y z
N MET A 1 -2.39 -51.83 -113.55
CA MET A 1 -3.52 -51.88 -112.60
C MET A 1 -3.22 -50.87 -111.49
N ILE A 2 -3.78 -49.66 -111.55
CA ILE A 2 -4.98 -49.24 -110.79
C ILE A 2 -4.63 -49.28 -109.27
N LEU A 3 -4.50 -48.18 -108.50
CA LEU A 3 -5.52 -47.17 -108.14
C LEU A 3 -4.87 -46.16 -107.14
N ARG A 4 -5.16 -44.85 -107.27
CA ARG A 4 -5.61 -43.85 -106.23
C ARG A 4 -4.97 -43.86 -104.82
N SER A 5 -4.78 -42.79 -104.05
CA SER A 5 -5.13 -41.37 -104.09
C SER A 5 -4.72 -40.75 -102.72
N VAL A 6 -4.19 -39.53 -102.74
CA VAL A 6 -4.47 -38.40 -101.81
C VAL A 6 -3.90 -38.42 -100.38
N LEU A 7 -2.86 -37.59 -100.21
CA LEU A 7 -2.77 -36.37 -99.35
C LEU A 7 -3.10 -36.46 -97.84
N LYS A 8 -2.10 -36.16 -96.98
CA LYS A 8 -2.06 -34.92 -96.17
C LYS A 8 -0.76 -34.78 -95.37
N VAL A 9 -0.32 -33.53 -95.31
CA VAL A 9 0.89 -32.96 -94.72
C VAL A 9 0.78 -32.91 -93.19
N LEU A 10 1.89 -33.14 -92.47
CA LEU A 10 2.17 -32.44 -91.21
C LEU A 10 3.69 -32.26 -91.02
N VAL A 11 4.10 -31.01 -90.89
CA VAL A 11 5.47 -30.53 -90.65
C VAL A 11 5.81 -30.73 -89.17
N LEU A 12 7.03 -31.20 -88.88
CA LEU A 12 7.64 -31.10 -87.54
C LEU A 12 9.10 -30.65 -87.69
N THR A 13 9.33 -29.39 -87.35
CA THR A 13 10.63 -28.73 -87.27
C THR A 13 11.34 -29.12 -85.96
N ALA A 14 12.60 -29.58 -86.06
CA ALA A 14 13.43 -29.91 -84.92
C ALA A 14 13.98 -28.63 -84.27
N GLY A 15 13.67 -28.44 -82.98
CA GLY A 15 13.97 -27.24 -82.20
C GLY A 15 15.44 -27.12 -81.77
N ILE A 16 15.97 -25.90 -81.89
CA ILE A 16 17.24 -25.46 -81.31
C ILE A 16 16.94 -25.02 -79.87
N SER A 17 17.44 -25.77 -78.88
CA SER A 17 17.30 -25.43 -77.46
C SER A 17 18.29 -24.31 -77.10
N ALA A 18 17.79 -23.08 -76.99
CA ALA A 18 18.52 -21.95 -76.40
C ALA A 18 18.50 -22.10 -74.86
N PHE A 19 19.64 -22.44 -74.28
CA PHE A 19 19.83 -22.52 -72.84
C PHE A 19 20.00 -21.10 -72.28
N SER A 20 18.90 -20.47 -71.87
CA SER A 20 18.91 -19.18 -71.18
C SER A 20 19.50 -19.35 -69.78
N VAL A 21 20.76 -18.95 -69.61
CA VAL A 21 21.40 -18.82 -68.29
C VAL A 21 20.76 -17.61 -67.60
N LEU A 22 19.82 -17.88 -66.69
CA LEU A 22 19.36 -16.89 -65.70
C LEU A 22 20.53 -16.61 -64.75
N VAL A 23 21.29 -15.56 -65.03
CA VAL A 23 22.18 -14.96 -64.05
C VAL A 23 21.28 -14.29 -63.01
N ALA A 24 20.94 -15.02 -61.95
CA ALA A 24 20.33 -14.43 -60.77
C ALA A 24 21.40 -13.56 -60.11
N SER A 25 21.35 -12.24 -60.36
CA SER A 25 22.13 -11.29 -59.57
C SER A 25 21.83 -11.56 -58.09
N PRO A 26 22.83 -11.73 -57.22
CA PRO A 26 22.57 -11.77 -55.81
C PRO A 26 21.90 -10.45 -55.45
N ALA A 27 20.64 -10.51 -55.03
CA ALA A 27 20.00 -9.40 -54.35
C ALA A 27 20.83 -9.18 -53.09
N SER A 28 21.82 -8.27 -53.18
CA SER A 28 22.52 -7.79 -52.00
C SER A 28 21.43 -7.26 -51.09
N ALA A 29 21.17 -7.95 -49.98
CA ALA A 29 20.34 -7.40 -48.93
C ALA A 29 20.99 -6.05 -48.62
N GLN A 30 20.31 -4.95 -48.93
CA GLN A 30 20.86 -3.62 -48.69
C GLN A 30 20.91 -3.44 -47.18
N GLU A 31 22.06 -3.79 -46.62
CA GLU A 31 22.36 -3.66 -45.22
C GLU A 31 22.69 -2.20 -44.96
N THR A 32 21.84 -1.52 -44.19
CA THR A 32 21.97 -0.09 -43.92
C THR A 32 22.47 0.15 -42.50
N ARG A 33 22.94 1.37 -42.26
CA ARG A 33 23.49 1.80 -40.98
C ARG A 33 22.51 2.72 -40.27
N VAL A 34 22.33 2.54 -38.97
CA VAL A 34 21.61 3.48 -38.11
C VAL A 34 22.56 3.95 -37.02
N SER A 35 22.95 5.22 -37.03
CA SER A 35 23.89 5.79 -36.04
C SER A 35 23.26 6.98 -35.30
N GLY A 36 23.71 7.18 -34.07
CA GLY A 36 23.14 8.22 -33.22
C GLY A 36 23.80 8.35 -31.86
N VAL A 37 23.16 9.15 -31.01
CA VAL A 37 23.56 9.37 -29.61
C VAL A 37 22.38 9.16 -28.67
N VAL A 38 22.67 8.57 -27.51
CA VAL A 38 21.72 8.47 -26.40
C VAL A 38 22.13 9.47 -25.33
N GLN A 39 21.15 10.22 -24.81
CA GLN A 39 21.36 11.21 -23.76
C GLN A 39 20.31 11.06 -22.66
N VAL A 40 20.62 11.56 -21.47
CA VAL A 40 19.66 11.66 -20.37
C VAL A 40 18.71 12.83 -20.63
N SER A 41 17.40 12.60 -20.62
CA SER A 41 16.40 13.62 -21.00
C SER A 41 16.47 14.90 -20.15
N THR A 42 16.80 14.77 -18.86
CA THR A 42 16.82 15.89 -17.90
C THR A 42 18.10 16.72 -17.93
N THR A 43 19.24 16.12 -18.28
CA THR A 43 20.56 16.79 -18.23
C THR A 43 21.19 16.97 -19.60
N GLN A 44 20.64 16.35 -20.64
CA GLN A 44 21.18 16.26 -22.00
C GLN A 44 22.62 15.72 -22.06
N ARG A 45 23.10 15.09 -20.98
CA ARG A 45 24.42 14.47 -20.94
C ARG A 45 24.41 13.16 -21.72
N PRO A 46 25.49 12.82 -22.45
CA PRO A 46 25.61 11.53 -23.10
C PRO A 46 25.48 10.37 -22.11
N LEU A 47 24.77 9.32 -22.52
CA LEU A 47 24.52 8.14 -21.71
C LEU A 47 25.33 6.96 -22.23
N ALA A 48 26.40 6.62 -21.51
CA ALA A 48 27.24 5.48 -21.82
C ALA A 48 26.61 4.15 -21.39
N GLY A 49 26.90 3.08 -22.13
CA GLY A 49 26.49 1.72 -21.78
C GLY A 49 25.00 1.40 -21.96
N ALA A 50 24.21 2.29 -22.57
CA ALA A 50 22.83 2.03 -22.96
C ALA A 50 22.79 0.99 -24.09
N GLU A 51 21.83 0.08 -24.03
CA GLU A 51 21.63 -0.98 -25.00
C GLU A 51 20.53 -0.56 -25.98
N ILE A 52 20.81 -0.69 -27.28
CA ILE A 52 19.87 -0.44 -28.37
C ILE A 52 19.60 -1.78 -29.03
N LEU A 53 18.34 -2.15 -29.16
CA LEU A 53 17.91 -3.38 -29.83
C LEU A 53 16.93 -3.04 -30.96
N VAL A 54 16.97 -3.80 -32.05
CA VAL A 54 15.92 -3.76 -33.08
C VAL A 54 14.89 -4.85 -32.76
N ALA A 55 13.67 -4.43 -32.40
CA ALA A 55 12.60 -5.33 -31.99
C ALA A 55 12.32 -6.42 -33.04
N GLY A 56 12.14 -7.65 -32.58
CA GLY A 56 11.93 -8.81 -33.46
C GLY A 56 13.18 -9.35 -34.14
N THR A 57 14.38 -8.86 -33.80
CA THR A 57 15.66 -9.35 -34.32
C THR A 57 16.68 -9.58 -33.19
N ALA A 58 17.81 -10.21 -33.50
CA ALA A 58 18.95 -10.32 -32.59
C ALA A 58 19.94 -9.14 -32.71
N LEU A 59 19.63 -8.12 -33.51
CA LEU A 59 20.52 -6.98 -33.73
C LEU A 59 20.50 -6.04 -32.53
N GLN A 60 21.67 -5.81 -31.95
CA GLN A 60 21.86 -4.95 -30.80
C GLN A 60 23.19 -4.19 -30.86
N ALA A 61 23.23 -3.04 -30.21
CA ALA A 61 24.43 -2.22 -30.04
C ALA A 61 24.45 -1.63 -28.63
N ARG A 62 25.61 -1.19 -28.18
CA ARG A 62 25.77 -0.52 -26.89
C ARG A 62 26.45 0.83 -27.08
N THR A 63 25.99 1.84 -26.34
CA THR A 63 26.58 3.18 -26.43
C THR A 63 27.97 3.26 -25.81
N ASP A 64 28.85 4.02 -26.45
CA ASP A 64 30.20 4.32 -25.94
C ASP A 64 30.20 5.39 -24.83
N SER A 65 31.39 5.82 -24.38
CA SER A 65 31.55 6.86 -23.36
C SER A 65 30.99 8.23 -23.76
N LEU A 66 30.83 8.48 -25.06
CA LEU A 66 30.23 9.69 -25.64
C LEU A 66 28.75 9.49 -25.98
N GLY A 67 28.13 8.39 -25.52
CA GLY A 67 26.74 8.04 -25.76
C GLY A 67 26.44 7.62 -27.19
N ARG A 68 27.45 7.43 -28.05
CA ARG A 68 27.28 7.12 -29.48
C ARG A 68 27.01 5.64 -29.67
N PHE A 69 26.14 5.31 -30.63
CA PHE A 69 25.87 3.93 -31.02
C PHE A 69 25.82 3.78 -32.54
N GLU A 70 25.96 2.53 -32.98
CA GLU A 70 25.88 2.16 -34.39
C GLU A 70 25.21 0.79 -34.59
N LEU A 71 24.05 0.84 -35.24
CA LEU A 71 23.24 -0.20 -35.87
C LEU A 71 23.77 -0.73 -37.20
N VAL A 72 24.46 -1.87 -37.28
CA VAL A 72 24.80 -2.50 -38.58
C VAL A 72 24.73 -4.04 -38.49
N PRO A 73 24.08 -4.75 -39.43
CA PRO A 73 23.25 -4.24 -40.53
C PRO A 73 21.77 -4.10 -40.17
N VAL A 74 21.14 -2.96 -40.51
CA VAL A 74 19.70 -2.73 -40.35
C VAL A 74 19.01 -2.85 -41.71
N LYS A 75 17.90 -3.59 -41.78
CA LYS A 75 17.10 -3.70 -43.00
C LYS A 75 16.30 -2.40 -43.24
N PRO A 76 16.25 -1.87 -44.48
CA PRO A 76 15.37 -0.76 -44.81
C PRO A 76 13.90 -1.06 -44.52
N GLY A 77 13.16 -0.02 -44.18
CA GLY A 77 11.74 -0.06 -43.84
C GLY A 77 11.48 0.31 -42.37
N ARG A 78 10.25 0.09 -41.93
CA ARG A 78 9.83 0.40 -40.56
C ARG A 78 10.43 -0.58 -39.57
N VAL A 79 11.16 -0.05 -38.60
CA VAL A 79 11.69 -0.80 -37.46
C VAL A 79 11.30 -0.12 -36.15
N GLN A 80 11.30 -0.87 -35.06
CA GLN A 80 11.17 -0.34 -33.72
C GLN A 80 12.48 -0.55 -32.98
N LEU A 81 13.07 0.55 -32.52
CA LEU A 81 14.23 0.53 -31.65
C LEU A 81 13.77 0.49 -30.20
N VAL A 82 14.32 -0.44 -29.44
CA VAL A 82 14.18 -0.51 -27.99
C VAL A 82 15.48 -0.02 -27.39
N VAL A 83 15.43 1.08 -26.64
CA VAL A 83 16.62 1.65 -26.00
C VAL A 83 16.45 1.58 -24.50
N ARG A 84 17.36 0.88 -23.82
CA ARG A 84 17.30 0.68 -22.37
C ARG A 84 18.65 0.89 -21.71
N SER A 85 18.63 1.33 -20.46
CA SER A 85 19.83 1.47 -19.64
C SER A 85 19.45 1.34 -18.16
N LEU A 86 20.39 0.97 -17.31
CA LEU A 86 20.16 0.87 -15.87
C LEU A 86 19.76 2.24 -15.30
N GLY A 87 18.71 2.26 -14.47
CA GLY A 87 18.21 3.49 -13.87
C GLY A 87 17.44 4.41 -14.83
N HIS A 88 17.11 3.95 -16.04
CA HIS A 88 16.35 4.70 -17.03
C HIS A 88 15.14 3.91 -17.56
N ARG A 89 14.08 4.62 -17.90
CA ARG A 89 12.88 4.04 -18.52
C ARG A 89 13.22 3.56 -19.93
N GLU A 90 12.78 2.36 -20.28
CA GLU A 90 12.88 1.85 -21.65
C GLU A 90 12.16 2.79 -22.62
N HIS A 91 12.85 3.18 -23.69
CA HIS A 91 12.32 4.05 -24.72
C HIS A 91 12.09 3.26 -26.02
N LEU A 92 10.84 3.22 -26.47
CA LEU A 92 10.47 2.65 -27.76
C LEU A 92 10.45 3.76 -28.81
N ARG A 93 11.23 3.58 -29.87
CA ARG A 93 11.31 4.52 -30.99
C ARG A 93 10.97 3.82 -32.29
N GLU A 94 9.84 4.17 -32.89
CA GLU A 94 9.56 3.80 -34.28
C GLU A 94 10.42 4.65 -35.22
N LEU A 95 11.05 3.97 -36.18
CA LEU A 95 11.97 4.58 -37.15
C LEU A 95 11.69 3.98 -38.53
N GLU A 96 11.49 4.84 -39.53
CA GLU A 96 11.51 4.44 -40.93
C GLU A 96 12.96 4.53 -41.43
N VAL A 97 13.58 3.39 -41.72
CA VAL A 97 14.98 3.33 -42.15
C VAL A 97 15.03 3.36 -43.68
N PRO A 98 15.53 4.43 -44.31
CA PRO A 98 15.65 4.48 -45.76
C PRO A 98 16.85 3.63 -46.22
N VAL A 99 16.93 3.36 -47.53
CA VAL A 99 18.01 2.57 -48.15
C VAL A 99 19.42 3.15 -47.95
N HIS A 100 19.54 4.42 -47.57
CA HIS A 100 20.81 5.08 -47.26
C HIS A 100 21.16 5.06 -45.76
N GLY A 101 20.30 4.48 -44.91
CA GLY A 101 20.48 4.47 -43.46
C GLY A 101 20.03 5.78 -42.79
N VAL A 102 20.23 5.84 -41.47
CA VAL A 102 19.90 7.00 -40.63
C VAL A 102 21.13 7.42 -39.88
N GLU A 103 21.49 8.70 -39.95
CA GLU A 103 22.61 9.28 -39.20
C GLU A 103 22.10 10.38 -38.26
N GLY A 104 22.77 10.53 -37.12
CA GLY A 104 22.49 11.61 -36.16
C GLY A 104 21.20 11.44 -35.35
N LEU A 105 20.71 10.21 -35.18
CA LEU A 105 19.54 9.95 -34.35
C LEU A 105 19.82 10.34 -32.89
N VAL A 106 19.00 11.20 -32.30
CA VAL A 106 19.07 11.54 -30.87
C VAL A 106 17.97 10.81 -30.12
N VAL A 107 18.35 10.01 -29.12
CA VAL A 107 17.41 9.32 -28.24
C VAL A 107 17.58 9.85 -26.81
N LEU A 108 16.48 10.32 -26.23
CA LEU A 108 16.46 10.83 -24.85
C LEU A 108 15.87 9.77 -23.92
N LEU A 109 16.66 9.28 -22.97
CA LEU A 109 16.21 8.34 -21.94
C LEU A 109 15.82 9.10 -20.69
N GLU A 110 14.61 8.85 -20.21
CA GLU A 110 14.11 9.40 -18.95
C GLU A 110 14.73 8.64 -17.77
N PRO A 111 15.37 9.31 -16.80
CA PRO A 111 15.70 8.70 -15.51
C PRO A 111 14.46 8.09 -14.88
N ILE A 112 14.61 6.89 -14.32
CA ILE A 112 13.68 6.39 -13.33
C ILE A 112 13.94 7.25 -12.10
N THR A 113 13.23 8.36 -11.97
CA THR A 113 13.17 9.10 -10.70
C THR A 113 12.68 8.11 -9.65
N GLU A 114 13.41 8.02 -8.54
CA GLU A 114 13.08 7.14 -7.41
C GLU A 114 11.56 7.04 -7.24
N LEU A 115 11.10 5.80 -7.10
CA LEU A 115 9.77 5.56 -6.56
C LEU A 115 9.61 6.48 -5.35
N GLN A 116 8.47 7.18 -5.27
CA GLN A 116 7.97 7.61 -3.97
C GLN A 116 8.29 6.48 -3.01
N ARG A 117 9.00 6.78 -1.92
CA ARG A 117 9.06 5.86 -0.79
C ARG A 117 7.62 5.43 -0.55
N VAL A 118 7.27 4.22 -0.97
CA VAL A 118 6.15 3.53 -0.41
C VAL A 118 6.68 3.26 0.99
N GLU A 119 6.46 4.22 1.88
CA GLU A 119 6.14 3.85 3.21
C GLU A 119 4.93 2.95 2.99
N THR A 120 5.18 1.64 2.91
CA THR A 120 4.26 0.75 3.57
C THR A 120 4.32 1.30 4.98
N ARG A 121 3.41 2.23 5.31
CA ARG A 121 2.96 2.32 6.68
C ARG A 121 2.56 0.89 6.92
N ALA A 122 3.43 0.14 7.60
CA ALA A 122 2.95 -0.90 8.46
C ALA A 122 1.83 -0.17 9.18
N ASP A 123 0.57 -0.50 8.84
CA ASP A 123 -0.54 0.02 9.60
C ASP A 123 -0.11 -0.29 11.04
N PRO A 124 0.14 0.72 11.90
CA PRO A 124 0.65 0.46 13.24
C PRO A 124 -0.31 -0.46 14.02
N LEU A 125 -1.54 -0.59 13.50
CA LEU A 125 -2.63 -1.39 13.99
C LEU A 125 -2.88 -2.65 13.14
N ALA A 126 -1.98 -3.01 12.22
CA ALA A 126 -2.02 -4.30 11.51
C ALA A 126 -2.00 -5.43 12.54
N GLY A 127 -3.03 -6.27 12.54
CA GLY A 127 -3.22 -7.33 13.54
C GLY A 127 -3.86 -6.86 14.87
N LYS A 128 -4.27 -5.58 14.99
CA LYS A 128 -4.92 -5.01 16.18
C LYS A 128 -6.29 -4.42 15.85
N PRO A 129 -7.31 -5.27 15.56
CA PRO A 129 -8.63 -4.81 15.11
C PRO A 129 -9.30 -3.86 16.11
N ASN A 130 -9.08 -4.09 17.40
CA ASN A 130 -9.64 -3.27 18.48
C ASN A 130 -9.10 -1.82 18.47
N LEU A 131 -7.79 -1.64 18.23
CA LEU A 131 -7.21 -0.31 18.12
C LEU A 131 -7.63 0.41 16.84
N ARG A 132 -7.87 -0.33 15.75
CA ARG A 132 -8.43 0.26 14.53
C ARG A 132 -9.84 0.80 14.78
N ALA A 133 -10.67 0.00 15.44
CA ALA A 133 -12.01 0.42 15.84
C ALA A 133 -11.98 1.64 16.80
N PHE A 134 -10.99 1.70 17.70
CA PHE A 134 -10.72 2.89 18.52
C PHE A 134 -10.45 4.13 17.66
N GLU A 135 -9.54 4.05 16.69
CA GLU A 135 -9.22 5.20 15.83
C GLU A 135 -10.43 5.66 15.00
N GLU A 136 -11.27 4.73 14.56
CA GLU A 136 -12.53 5.05 13.87
C GLU A 136 -13.51 5.80 14.79
N ARG A 137 -13.72 5.33 16.03
CA ARG A 137 -14.55 6.03 17.01
C ARG A 137 -13.98 7.39 17.41
N LYS A 138 -12.66 7.49 17.54
CA LYS A 138 -11.95 8.75 17.80
C LYS A 138 -12.19 9.78 16.69
N LYS A 139 -12.16 9.35 15.42
CA LYS A 139 -12.48 10.22 14.26
C LYS A 139 -13.93 10.70 14.28
N PHE A 140 -14.86 9.85 14.71
CA PHE A 140 -16.27 10.22 14.84
C PHE A 140 -16.51 11.27 15.95
N GLY A 141 -15.64 11.33 16.96
CA GLY A 141 -15.57 12.45 17.92
C GLY A 141 -16.57 12.39 19.08
N THR A 142 -17.30 11.29 19.25
CA THR A 142 -18.23 11.10 20.38
C THR A 142 -17.51 10.48 21.56
N GLY A 143 -17.52 11.14 22.72
CA GLY A 143 -16.81 10.69 23.94
C GLY A 143 -15.44 11.36 24.12
N ARG A 144 -14.60 10.80 24.99
CA ARG A 144 -13.24 11.30 25.25
C ARG A 144 -12.22 10.23 24.94
N PHE A 145 -11.26 10.55 24.09
CA PHE A 145 -10.24 9.61 23.60
C PHE A 145 -8.86 10.04 24.06
N LEU A 146 -8.07 9.07 24.50
CA LEU A 146 -6.67 9.24 24.87
C LEU A 146 -5.86 8.15 24.19
N ASP A 147 -4.85 8.54 23.42
CA ASP A 147 -3.90 7.61 22.83
C ASP A 147 -2.63 7.48 23.69
N SER A 148 -1.73 6.60 23.25
CA SER A 148 -0.48 6.31 23.95
C SER A 148 0.40 7.54 24.23
N THR A 149 0.30 8.60 23.42
CA THR A 149 1.06 9.84 23.67
C THR A 149 0.51 10.62 24.86
N GLN A 150 -0.79 10.46 25.15
CA GLN A 150 -1.48 11.14 26.25
C GLN A 150 -1.56 10.29 27.52
N LEU A 151 -1.36 8.96 27.41
CA LEU A 151 -1.41 7.99 28.51
C LEU A 151 -0.04 7.65 29.11
N GLY A 152 0.99 8.44 28.80
CA GLY A 152 2.29 8.35 29.46
C GLY A 152 3.27 7.46 28.73
N TYR A 153 3.51 7.71 27.44
CA TYR A 153 4.74 7.20 26.81
C TYR A 153 5.96 7.93 27.40
N PRO A 154 6.97 7.25 28.01
CA PRO A 154 7.17 5.80 28.04
C PRO A 154 6.76 5.06 29.33
N ASP A 155 6.38 5.73 30.43
CA ASP A 155 6.05 5.10 31.72
C ASP A 155 4.64 4.45 31.75
N PRO A 156 4.53 3.12 31.65
CA PRO A 156 3.27 2.41 31.56
C PRO A 156 2.50 2.35 32.89
N LEU A 157 3.00 2.93 33.98
CA LEU A 157 2.29 2.97 35.27
C LEU A 157 1.48 4.26 35.48
N LEU A 158 1.68 5.29 34.65
CA LEU A 158 1.06 6.61 34.84
C LEU A 158 -0.34 6.75 34.24
N TRP A 159 -0.79 5.79 33.42
CA TRP A 159 -2.07 5.89 32.71
C TRP A 159 -3.23 6.17 33.68
N ASN A 160 -3.23 5.54 34.87
CA ASN A 160 -4.32 5.66 35.84
C ASN A 160 -4.51 7.11 36.36
N THR A 161 -3.43 7.83 36.60
CA THR A 161 -3.40 9.22 37.02
C THR A 161 -3.71 10.13 35.84
N LEU A 162 -3.10 9.88 34.67
CA LEU A 162 -3.29 10.68 33.46
C LEU A 162 -4.75 10.65 32.98
N LEU A 163 -5.46 9.52 33.14
CA LEU A 163 -6.89 9.44 32.87
C LEU A 163 -7.68 10.51 33.64
N THR A 164 -7.45 10.62 34.95
CA THR A 164 -8.17 11.62 35.78
C THR A 164 -7.81 13.07 35.45
N GLN A 165 -6.59 13.30 34.97
CA GLN A 165 -6.15 14.63 34.56
C GLN A 165 -6.71 15.04 33.20
N ARG A 166 -6.89 14.07 32.29
CA ARG A 166 -7.27 14.32 30.89
C ARG A 166 -8.76 14.09 30.60
N ILE A 167 -9.50 13.47 31.51
CA ILE A 167 -10.94 13.22 31.42
C ILE A 167 -11.67 14.06 32.49
N PRO A 168 -12.33 15.16 32.09
CA PRO A 168 -13.08 15.99 33.03
C PRO A 168 -14.16 15.21 33.76
N GLY A 169 -14.15 15.29 35.09
CA GLY A 169 -15.13 14.65 35.97
C GLY A 169 -14.82 13.20 36.32
N LEU A 170 -13.84 12.55 35.69
CA LEU A 170 -13.33 11.27 36.13
C LEU A 170 -12.41 11.47 37.34
N ARG A 171 -12.63 10.71 38.41
CA ARG A 171 -11.84 10.78 39.64
C ARG A 171 -11.58 9.40 40.22
N GLN A 172 -10.49 9.27 40.97
CA GLN A 172 -10.23 8.09 41.79
C GLN A 172 -10.71 8.34 43.22
N ILE A 173 -11.33 7.34 43.83
CA ILE A 173 -11.76 7.34 45.23
C ILE A 173 -10.98 6.23 45.95
N ALA A 174 -10.59 6.48 47.22
CA ALA A 174 -10.05 5.46 48.09
C ALA A 174 -11.19 4.73 48.83
N VAL A 175 -11.20 3.40 48.78
CA VAL A 175 -12.14 2.57 49.54
C VAL A 175 -11.35 1.44 50.20
N GLY A 176 -11.12 1.52 51.51
CA GLY A 176 -10.14 0.66 52.18
C GLY A 176 -8.77 0.76 51.50
N SER A 177 -8.24 -0.37 51.03
CA SER A 177 -7.00 -0.43 50.23
C SER A 177 -7.21 -0.25 48.72
N LYS A 178 -8.46 -0.24 48.23
CA LYS A 178 -8.77 -0.16 46.81
C LYS A 178 -8.69 1.28 46.29
N ARG A 179 -8.29 1.43 45.03
CA ARG A 179 -8.55 2.64 44.24
C ARG A 179 -9.62 2.34 43.21
N VAL A 180 -10.69 3.11 43.22
CA VAL A 180 -11.86 2.88 42.36
C VAL A 180 -12.18 4.12 41.54
N TYR A 181 -12.65 3.95 40.31
CA TYR A 181 -13.03 5.08 39.47
C TYR A 181 -14.48 5.47 39.70
N ALA A 182 -14.71 6.77 39.80
CA ALA A 182 -16.05 7.33 39.81
C ALA A 182 -16.10 8.57 38.93
N SER A 183 -17.28 8.85 38.43
CA SER A 183 -17.61 10.07 37.72
C SER A 183 -18.24 11.08 38.68
N SER A 184 -18.01 12.37 38.44
CA SER A 184 -18.80 13.46 39.03
C SER A 184 -20.14 13.68 38.31
N ARG A 185 -20.36 12.99 37.19
CA ARG A 185 -21.57 13.06 36.35
C ARG A 185 -22.21 11.69 36.22
N GLY A 186 -23.53 11.62 36.27
CA GLY A 186 -24.30 10.39 36.09
C GLY A 186 -25.72 10.68 35.64
N ALA A 187 -26.40 9.66 35.12
CA ALA A 187 -27.80 9.74 34.69
C ALA A 187 -28.80 9.27 35.76
N VAL A 188 -28.33 9.02 36.98
CA VAL A 188 -29.13 8.49 38.10
C VAL A 188 -29.06 9.38 39.32
N SER A 189 -30.12 9.35 40.14
CA SER A 189 -30.16 10.04 41.42
C SER A 189 -29.20 9.39 42.43
N ILE A 190 -28.83 10.15 43.48
CA ILE A 190 -27.93 9.66 44.55
C ILE A 190 -28.44 8.39 45.23
N ASN A 191 -29.76 8.19 45.29
CA ASN A 191 -30.38 7.01 45.91
C ASN A 191 -30.25 5.75 45.05
N GLN A 192 -30.02 5.91 43.75
CA GLN A 192 -29.87 4.83 42.78
C GLN A 192 -28.40 4.60 42.39
N MET A 193 -27.46 5.34 42.99
CA MET A 193 -26.04 5.18 42.73
C MET A 193 -25.53 3.84 43.32
N PRO A 194 -24.64 3.14 42.61
CA PRO A 194 -24.00 1.92 43.12
C PRO A 194 -23.19 2.20 44.40
N ARG A 195 -23.12 1.22 45.31
CA ARG A 195 -22.46 1.36 46.62
C ARG A 195 -21.41 0.29 46.92
N GLY A 196 -21.13 -0.59 45.96
CA GLY A 196 -20.29 -1.77 46.19
C GLY A 196 -21.00 -2.88 46.96
N ASP A 197 -20.30 -3.98 47.18
CA ASP A 197 -20.80 -5.09 47.97
C ASP A 197 -20.83 -4.77 49.49
N MET A 198 -21.12 -5.78 50.32
CA MET A 198 -21.19 -5.60 51.77
C MET A 198 -19.81 -5.32 52.40
N ILE A 199 -18.73 -5.84 51.83
CA ILE A 199 -17.36 -5.63 52.28
C ILE A 199 -16.92 -4.20 51.96
N ASP A 200 -17.20 -3.71 50.75
CA ASP A 200 -16.92 -2.34 50.33
C ASP A 200 -17.64 -1.34 51.24
N ARG A 201 -18.91 -1.59 51.56
CA ARG A 201 -19.67 -0.79 52.53
C ARG A 201 -19.05 -0.82 53.92
N GLY A 202 -18.61 -1.98 54.40
CA GLY A 202 -17.86 -2.11 55.66
C GLY A 202 -16.57 -1.30 55.66
N ASN A 203 -15.91 -1.21 54.50
CA ASN A 203 -14.74 -0.37 54.25
C ASN A 203 -15.07 1.10 53.96
N ARG A 204 -16.29 1.54 54.29
CA ARG A 204 -16.79 2.92 54.15
C ARG A 204 -16.79 3.42 52.70
N ALA A 205 -17.09 2.56 51.74
CA ALA A 205 -17.33 2.98 50.36
C ALA A 205 -18.41 4.08 50.32
N PRO A 206 -18.11 5.27 49.77
CA PRO A 206 -19.12 6.31 49.66
C PRO A 206 -20.17 5.95 48.62
N VAL A 207 -21.35 6.57 48.73
CA VAL A 207 -22.31 6.61 47.62
C VAL A 207 -21.70 7.51 46.54
N ALA A 208 -21.33 6.92 45.40
CA ALA A 208 -20.67 7.62 44.32
C ALA A 208 -21.08 7.04 42.97
N CYS A 209 -20.87 7.82 41.91
CA CYS A 209 -21.17 7.38 40.57
C CYS A 209 -20.03 6.51 40.02
N TYR A 210 -19.88 5.28 40.51
CA TYR A 210 -18.86 4.34 40.05
C TYR A 210 -19.07 4.00 38.58
N ILE A 211 -18.03 4.12 37.76
CA ILE A 211 -18.13 3.90 36.32
C ILE A 211 -17.94 2.42 35.97
N ALA A 212 -18.49 1.97 34.85
CA ALA A 212 -18.13 0.67 34.31
C ALA A 212 -16.73 0.70 33.66
N ILE A 213 -16.08 -0.46 33.64
CA ILE A 213 -14.75 -0.63 33.07
C ILE A 213 -14.76 -1.83 32.10
N ILE A 214 -14.35 -1.55 30.87
CA ILE A 214 -14.16 -2.53 29.79
C ILE A 214 -12.68 -2.53 29.41
N VAL A 215 -12.10 -3.70 29.21
CA VAL A 215 -10.72 -3.88 28.78
C VAL A 215 -10.72 -4.82 27.59
N ASP A 216 -10.17 -4.36 26.47
CA ASP A 216 -10.08 -5.14 25.22
C ASP A 216 -11.42 -5.72 24.76
N GLY A 217 -12.49 -4.97 24.97
CA GLY A 217 -13.88 -5.36 24.64
C GLY A 217 -14.55 -6.24 25.70
N ILE A 218 -13.84 -6.67 26.73
CA ILE A 218 -14.36 -7.49 27.84
C ILE A 218 -14.75 -6.59 29.01
N ARG A 219 -15.99 -6.70 29.47
CA ARG A 219 -16.47 -5.95 30.63
C ARG A 219 -15.94 -6.57 31.93
N LEU A 220 -15.03 -5.87 32.60
CA LEU A 220 -14.45 -6.30 33.88
C LEU A 220 -15.29 -5.86 35.09
N TYR A 221 -16.00 -4.74 34.95
CA TYR A 221 -16.85 -4.21 36.01
C TYR A 221 -18.04 -3.48 35.39
N SER A 222 -19.25 -3.83 35.85
CA SER A 222 -20.50 -3.32 35.28
C SER A 222 -21.06 -2.12 36.06
N SER A 223 -20.61 -1.94 37.31
CA SER A 223 -21.21 -1.02 38.26
C SER A 223 -22.67 -1.37 38.56
N GLY A 224 -22.92 -2.67 38.69
CA GLY A 224 -24.22 -3.23 39.03
C GLY A 224 -24.55 -3.10 40.52
N PRO A 225 -25.80 -3.37 40.90
CA PRO A 225 -26.20 -3.46 42.30
C PRO A 225 -25.38 -4.52 43.05
N ASP A 226 -24.86 -4.16 44.22
CA ASP A 226 -24.08 -5.03 45.11
C ASP A 226 -22.84 -5.69 44.49
N GLU A 227 -22.40 -5.24 43.31
CA GLU A 227 -21.17 -5.71 42.66
C GLU A 227 -19.95 -5.20 43.44
N THR A 228 -18.98 -6.08 43.70
CA THR A 228 -17.72 -5.71 44.35
C THR A 228 -17.00 -4.64 43.54
N LEU A 229 -16.60 -3.54 44.19
CA LEU A 229 -15.89 -2.45 43.54
C LEU A 229 -14.53 -2.94 43.00
N LEU A 230 -14.28 -2.63 41.73
CA LEU A 230 -13.05 -3.00 41.04
C LEU A 230 -11.88 -2.11 41.48
N ASP A 231 -10.85 -2.74 42.06
CA ASP A 231 -9.59 -2.08 42.39
C ASP A 231 -8.72 -1.91 41.14
N ILE A 232 -8.57 -0.66 40.70
CA ILE A 232 -7.82 -0.28 39.49
C ILE A 232 -6.37 -0.80 39.56
N ASN A 233 -5.78 -0.82 40.76
CA ASN A 233 -4.39 -1.22 40.94
C ASN A 233 -4.19 -2.75 40.82
N ARG A 234 -5.26 -3.54 40.87
CA ARG A 234 -5.21 -5.01 40.83
C ARG A 234 -5.72 -5.61 39.53
N MET A 235 -6.00 -4.81 38.51
CA MET A 235 -6.48 -5.29 37.22
C MET A 235 -5.42 -6.06 36.42
N GLY A 236 -4.13 -5.96 36.79
CA GLY A 236 -3.05 -6.71 36.13
C GLY A 236 -2.89 -6.38 34.65
N LEU A 237 -3.25 -5.15 34.24
CA LEU A 237 -3.19 -4.76 32.84
C LEU A 237 -1.74 -4.70 32.37
N GLY A 238 -1.51 -5.19 31.16
CA GLY A 238 -0.29 -4.89 30.42
C GLY A 238 -0.23 -3.42 30.01
N ARG A 239 0.58 -3.11 29.00
CA ARG A 239 0.69 -1.75 28.49
C ARG A 239 -0.64 -1.28 27.90
N VAL A 240 -1.25 -0.24 28.48
CA VAL A 240 -2.43 0.44 27.93
C VAL A 240 -1.99 1.35 26.79
N LEU A 241 -2.53 1.12 25.60
CA LEU A 241 -2.20 1.87 24.38
C LEU A 241 -3.23 2.95 24.05
N ALA A 242 -4.47 2.77 24.47
CA ALA A 242 -5.54 3.72 24.25
C ALA A 242 -6.64 3.60 25.31
N ALA A 243 -7.38 4.69 25.50
CA ALA A 243 -8.53 4.74 26.40
C ALA A 243 -9.67 5.58 25.80
N GLU A 244 -10.89 5.13 26.01
CA GLU A 244 -12.12 5.80 25.61
C GLU A 244 -12.99 6.00 26.86
N TYR A 245 -13.55 7.18 27.03
CA TYR A 245 -14.50 7.45 28.10
C TYR A 245 -15.81 8.00 27.55
N TYR A 246 -16.89 7.37 27.95
CA TYR A 246 -18.24 7.65 27.47
C TYR A 246 -19.16 7.99 28.62
N SER A 247 -19.96 9.04 28.42
CA SER A 247 -21.18 9.23 29.20
C SER A 247 -22.26 8.25 28.75
N VAL A 248 -23.34 8.16 29.53
CA VAL A 248 -24.46 7.22 29.33
C VAL A 248 -25.10 7.35 27.95
N SER A 249 -25.25 8.58 27.43
CA SER A 249 -25.86 8.87 26.13
C SER A 249 -24.91 8.74 24.94
N GLN A 250 -23.61 8.66 25.21
CA GLN A 250 -22.56 8.61 24.19
C GLN A 250 -22.03 7.19 23.96
N LEU A 251 -22.48 6.21 24.75
CA LEU A 251 -21.95 4.86 24.73
C LEU A 251 -22.25 4.17 23.39
N PRO A 252 -21.21 3.74 22.65
CA PRO A 252 -21.39 2.98 21.42
C PRO A 252 -22.18 1.67 21.66
N PRO A 253 -23.08 1.27 20.73
CA PRO A 253 -23.92 0.08 20.90
C PRO A 253 -23.15 -1.21 21.17
N GLU A 254 -21.93 -1.35 20.63
CA GLU A 254 -21.08 -2.52 20.86
C GLU A 254 -20.73 -2.75 22.34
N PHE A 255 -20.67 -1.68 23.14
CA PHE A 255 -20.37 -1.76 24.57
C PHE A 255 -21.62 -1.89 25.44
N ASN A 256 -22.81 -1.76 24.86
CA ASN A 256 -24.09 -1.84 25.58
C ASN A 256 -24.66 -3.27 25.68
N ARG A 257 -23.95 -4.30 25.22
CA ARG A 257 -24.46 -5.69 25.21
C ARG A 257 -24.84 -6.23 26.60
N SER A 258 -24.14 -5.77 27.63
CA SER A 258 -24.40 -6.15 29.04
C SER A 258 -25.18 -5.08 29.80
N GLY A 259 -25.82 -4.15 29.09
CA GLY A 259 -26.53 -3.01 29.66
C GLY A 259 -25.66 -1.77 29.87
N THR A 260 -26.33 -0.62 29.98
CA THR A 260 -25.66 0.68 30.14
C THR A 260 -25.34 0.95 31.60
N ALA A 261 -24.08 1.29 31.88
CA ALA A 261 -23.71 1.73 33.22
C ALA A 261 -24.25 3.16 33.49
N PRO A 262 -24.86 3.41 34.65
CA PRO A 262 -25.55 4.67 34.94
C PRO A 262 -24.63 5.88 35.11
N CYS A 263 -23.32 5.62 35.23
CA CYS A 263 -22.31 6.60 35.64
C CYS A 263 -21.21 6.85 34.59
N GLY A 264 -21.38 6.27 33.40
CA GLY A 264 -20.38 6.30 32.35
C GLY A 264 -19.55 5.02 32.27
N THR A 265 -18.79 4.90 31.20
CA THR A 265 -17.98 3.72 30.88
C THR A 265 -16.59 4.15 30.44
N LEU A 266 -15.56 3.53 31.04
CA LEU A 266 -14.17 3.61 30.59
C LEU A 266 -13.85 2.33 29.82
N VAL A 267 -13.35 2.47 28.60
CA VAL A 267 -12.86 1.38 27.76
C VAL A 267 -11.35 1.53 27.62
N LEU A 268 -10.60 0.48 27.92
CA LEU A 268 -9.14 0.45 27.83
C LEU A 268 -8.73 -0.55 26.77
N TRP A 269 -7.74 -0.16 25.97
CA TRP A 269 -7.13 -1.02 24.95
C TRP A 269 -5.68 -1.27 25.32
N THR A 270 -5.32 -2.54 25.44
CA THR A 270 -3.97 -2.94 25.80
C THR A 270 -3.16 -3.32 24.56
N GLN A 271 -1.88 -3.63 24.78
CA GLN A 271 -0.96 -4.00 23.71
C GLN A 271 -1.25 -5.37 23.08
N TYR A 272 -1.94 -6.25 23.80
CA TYR A 272 -2.11 -7.67 23.46
C TYR A 272 -3.35 -7.95 22.62
#